data_AF-A0A6B8QLX9-F1
#
_entry.id   AF-A0A6B8QLX9-F1
#
_cell.length_a   1.000
_cell.length_b   1.000
_cell.length_c   1.000
_cell.angle_alpha   90.00
_cell.angle_beta   90.00
_cell.angle_gamma   90.00
#
_symmetry.space_group_name_H-M   'P 1'
#
loop_
_entity.id
_entity.type
_entity.pdbx_description
1 polymer ?
#
loop_
_entity_poly.entity_id
_entity_poly.type
_entity_poly.pdbx_seq_one_letter_code
_entity_poly.pdbx_strand_id
1 'polypeptide(L)'
;MLSWLLRGRLLLSPVLLTGCLLAGLTGNAQATPGSWSSQIPGLMVAMSDRASASQNATPPAAANNVESAQLGRIHWQFQYPPGALLNAWLCHPEQCVALTGMRGTTTALAGFAADAPLHFRFALRPGQRPVRVQGLQMIVNYQ
;
A
#
# COMPACT_ATOMS: atom_id res chain seq x y z
N MET A 1 -89.63 4.29 25.74
CA MET A 1 -88.71 5.31 26.31
C MET A 1 -87.34 5.04 25.73
N LEU A 2 -86.82 6.05 25.01
CA LEU A 2 -85.45 6.29 24.55
C LEU A 2 -84.62 5.15 23.92
N SER A 3 -84.59 5.21 22.60
CA SER A 3 -83.52 4.83 21.67
C SER A 3 -82.11 5.29 22.11
N TRP A 4 -81.15 4.37 22.20
CA TRP A 4 -79.71 4.66 22.27
C TRP A 4 -78.92 3.88 21.18
N LEU A 5 -78.78 4.57 20.05
CA LEU A 5 -77.60 4.76 19.21
C LEU A 5 -76.64 3.58 18.94
N LEU A 6 -76.65 3.18 17.67
CA LEU A 6 -75.54 2.57 16.92
C LEU A 6 -74.23 3.37 17.05
N ARG A 7 -73.14 2.69 17.40
CA ARG A 7 -71.75 2.93 16.94
C ARG A 7 -71.06 1.57 17.01
N GLY A 8 -70.57 0.91 15.97
CA GLY A 8 -70.01 1.40 14.72
C GLY A 8 -68.49 1.18 14.74
N ARG A 9 -68.04 0.08 14.12
CA ARG A 9 -66.67 -0.19 13.62
C ARG A 9 -65.57 -0.29 14.73
N LEU A 10 -64.50 -1.07 14.64
CA LEU A 10 -63.78 -1.70 13.54
C LEU A 10 -63.22 -3.06 14.03
N LEU A 11 -63.42 -4.10 13.23
CA LEU A 11 -62.48 -5.21 13.09
C LEU A 11 -61.12 -4.68 12.57
N LEU A 12 -60.06 -5.47 12.81
CA LEU A 12 -58.67 -5.36 12.34
C LEU A 12 -57.66 -4.97 13.42
N SER A 13 -57.29 -5.95 14.25
CA SER A 13 -55.97 -6.01 14.87
C SER A 13 -54.95 -6.33 13.77
N PRO A 14 -54.01 -5.44 13.42
CA PRO A 14 -52.97 -5.74 12.46
C PRO A 14 -51.92 -6.61 13.17
N VAL A 15 -51.99 -7.91 12.93
CA VAL A 15 -50.80 -8.75 12.80
C VAL A 15 -49.93 -8.06 11.76
N LEU A 16 -48.74 -7.55 12.14
CA LEU A 16 -47.54 -7.27 11.33
C LEU A 16 -46.69 -6.18 12.00
N LEU A 17 -45.92 -6.56 13.02
CA LEU A 17 -44.74 -5.80 13.48
C LEU A 17 -43.62 -6.82 13.76
N THR A 18 -43.29 -7.61 12.75
CA THR A 18 -42.14 -8.51 12.74
C THR A 18 -41.46 -8.31 11.40
N GLY A 19 -40.69 -7.24 11.26
CA GLY A 19 -40.06 -6.91 9.99
C GLY A 19 -39.06 -5.78 10.12
N CYS A 20 -37.80 -6.11 9.84
CA CYS A 20 -36.69 -5.21 9.51
C CYS A 20 -36.22 -4.25 10.60
N LEU A 21 -35.17 -4.65 11.33
CA LEU A 21 -34.10 -3.73 11.79
C LEU A 21 -32.85 -4.54 12.18
N LEU A 22 -32.36 -5.37 11.25
CA LEU A 22 -30.97 -5.83 11.24
C LEU A 22 -30.26 -5.06 10.12
N ALA A 23 -30.21 -3.73 10.25
CA ALA A 23 -29.34 -2.92 9.41
C ALA A 23 -27.90 -3.23 9.85
N GLY A 24 -27.18 -3.98 9.02
CA GLY A 24 -25.83 -4.44 9.30
C GLY A 24 -24.92 -3.29 9.73
N LEU A 25 -24.38 -3.42 10.95
CA LEU A 25 -23.19 -2.71 11.39
C LEU A 25 -21.99 -3.29 10.62
N THR A 26 -21.92 -3.08 9.30
CA THR A 26 -20.70 -3.31 8.55
C THR A 26 -19.77 -2.15 8.88
N GLY A 27 -19.06 -2.28 10.00
CA GLY A 27 -17.96 -1.39 10.35
C GLY A 27 -16.93 -1.49 9.25
N ASN A 28 -16.87 -0.47 8.38
CA ASN A 28 -15.74 -0.28 7.49
C ASN A 28 -14.55 0.05 8.39
N ALA A 29 -13.75 -0.95 8.75
CA ALA A 29 -12.42 -0.75 9.30
C ALA A 29 -11.59 -0.07 8.19
N GLN A 30 -11.69 1.26 8.12
CA GLN A 30 -10.79 2.06 7.32
C GLN A 30 -9.46 2.00 8.07
N ALA A 31 -8.45 1.35 7.49
CA ALA A 31 -7.13 1.44 8.09
C ALA A 31 -6.66 2.90 8.02
N THR A 32 -6.07 3.36 9.11
CA THR A 32 -5.67 4.76 9.25
C THR A 32 -4.50 5.02 8.30
N PRO A 33 -4.60 5.98 7.37
CA PRO A 33 -3.49 6.28 6.49
C PRO A 33 -2.24 6.65 7.29
N GLY A 34 -1.10 6.12 6.86
CA GLY A 34 0.19 6.34 7.50
C GLY A 34 1.32 6.46 6.49
N SER A 35 2.49 6.81 7.00
CA SER A 35 3.70 6.93 6.20
C SER A 35 4.92 6.51 7.02
N TRP A 36 5.87 5.85 6.38
CA TRP A 36 7.19 5.58 6.96
C TRP A 36 8.27 5.86 5.92
N SER A 37 9.50 6.09 6.39
CA SER A 37 10.64 6.30 5.50
C SER A 37 11.83 5.44 5.93
N SER A 38 12.67 5.08 4.97
CA SER A 38 13.88 4.30 5.22
C SER A 38 15.04 4.80 4.39
N GLN A 39 16.21 4.87 5.01
CA GLN A 39 17.50 5.09 4.37
C GLN A 39 18.22 3.75 4.27
N ILE A 40 18.67 3.41 3.06
CA ILE A 40 19.25 2.09 2.78
C ILE A 40 20.73 2.26 2.41
N PRO A 41 21.63 1.40 2.93
CA PRO A 41 23.03 1.43 2.54
C PRO A 41 23.23 1.29 1.03
N GLY A 42 24.14 2.09 0.49
CA GLY A 42 24.55 2.00 -0.92
C GLY A 42 25.32 0.73 -1.23
N LEU A 43 25.25 0.27 -2.47
CA LEU A 43 25.83 -0.99 -2.94
C LEU A 43 26.61 -0.83 -4.25
N MET A 44 27.50 -1.77 -4.52
CA MET A 44 28.16 -1.90 -5.82
C MET A 44 27.29 -2.72 -6.78
N VAL A 45 27.17 -2.22 -8.01
CA VAL A 45 26.49 -2.89 -9.12
C VAL A 45 27.54 -3.22 -10.16
N ALA A 46 27.84 -4.49 -10.35
CA ALA A 46 28.98 -4.95 -11.16
C ALA A 46 28.58 -5.74 -12.40
N MET A 47 27.37 -6.32 -12.42
CA MET A 47 26.92 -7.26 -13.45
C MET A 47 25.74 -6.69 -14.23
N SER A 48 25.67 -7.02 -15.51
CA SER A 48 24.57 -6.64 -16.40
C SER A 48 23.53 -7.75 -16.58
N ASP A 49 23.96 -9.00 -16.42
CA ASP A 49 23.15 -10.22 -16.52
C ASP A 49 22.53 -10.62 -15.17
N ARG A 50 23.06 -10.10 -14.06
CA ARG A 50 22.54 -10.33 -12.71
C ARG A 50 22.30 -9.00 -11.99
N ALA A 51 21.11 -8.87 -11.41
CA ALA A 51 20.80 -7.74 -10.55
C ALA A 51 21.40 -7.89 -9.14
N SER A 52 22.04 -6.83 -8.64
CA SER A 52 22.36 -6.65 -7.22
C SER A 52 21.13 -6.15 -6.47
N ALA A 53 20.87 -6.68 -5.27
CA ALA A 53 19.79 -6.23 -4.40
C ALA A 53 20.33 -5.37 -3.25
N SER A 54 19.60 -4.33 -2.86
CA SER A 54 19.86 -3.59 -1.63
C SER A 54 19.47 -4.41 -0.40
N GLN A 55 19.79 -3.90 0.78
CA GLN A 55 19.15 -4.39 2.00
C GLN A 55 17.64 -4.10 1.97
N ASN A 56 16.89 -4.87 2.75
CA ASN A 56 15.45 -4.67 2.92
C ASN A 56 15.17 -3.41 3.73
N ALA A 57 14.18 -2.65 3.29
CA ALA A 57 13.49 -1.65 4.08
C ALA A 57 12.19 -2.26 4.59
N THR A 58 12.05 -2.30 5.91
CA THR A 58 10.82 -2.71 6.61
C THR A 58 10.24 -1.50 7.32
N PRO A 59 8.92 -1.48 7.55
CA PRO A 59 8.33 -0.46 8.40
C PRO A 59 8.97 -0.48 9.79
N PRO A 60 9.20 0.69 10.42
CA PRO A 60 9.65 0.74 11.81
C PRO A 60 8.53 0.27 12.74
N ALA A 61 8.88 -0.28 13.90
CA ALA A 61 7.91 -0.75 14.91
C ALA A 61 6.93 0.35 15.40
N ALA A 62 7.26 1.63 15.20
CA ALA A 62 6.38 2.76 15.52
C ALA A 62 5.36 3.09 14.41
N ALA A 63 5.38 2.39 13.28
CA ALA A 63 4.39 2.56 12.22
C ALA A 63 3.07 1.86 12.61
N ASN A 64 2.06 2.67 12.97
CA ASN A 64 0.80 2.16 13.48
C ASN A 64 -0.01 1.40 12.43
N ASN A 65 -0.56 0.25 12.80
CA ASN A 65 -1.50 -0.57 12.00
C ASN A 65 -0.96 -1.04 10.64
N VAL A 66 0.37 -1.04 10.45
CA VAL A 66 0.99 -1.38 9.17
C VAL A 66 0.77 -2.85 8.79
N GLU A 67 0.60 -3.73 9.79
CA GLU A 67 0.38 -5.18 9.64
C GLU A 67 -0.93 -5.53 8.93
N SER A 68 -1.93 -4.64 8.99
CA SER A 68 -3.21 -4.80 8.30
C SER A 68 -3.40 -3.82 7.14
N ALA A 69 -2.41 -2.97 6.89
CA ALA A 69 -2.50 -1.92 5.89
C ALA A 69 -2.02 -2.39 4.51
N GLN A 70 -2.46 -1.65 3.49
CA GLN A 70 -2.05 -1.83 2.11
C GLN A 70 -1.15 -0.67 1.68
N LEU A 71 -0.15 -0.99 0.86
CA LEU A 71 0.71 -0.01 0.22
C LEU A 71 -0.15 0.94 -0.62
N GLY A 72 0.26 2.21 -0.62
CA GLY A 72 -0.26 3.25 -1.49
C GLY A 72 0.83 3.78 -2.42
N ARG A 73 1.18 5.06 -2.24
CA ARG A 73 2.24 5.72 -3.02
C ARG A 73 3.60 5.55 -2.36
N ILE A 74 4.59 5.18 -3.16
CA ILE A 74 5.99 5.10 -2.75
C ILE A 74 6.79 6.18 -3.49
N HIS A 75 7.53 6.98 -2.73
CA HIS A 75 8.53 7.92 -3.23
C HIS A 75 9.91 7.29 -3.09
N TRP A 76 10.79 7.49 -4.05
CA TRP A 76 12.13 6.93 -4.00
C TRP A 76 13.17 7.91 -4.52
N GLN A 77 14.40 7.73 -4.05
CA GLN A 77 15.59 8.34 -4.64
C GLN A 77 16.83 7.44 -4.45
N PHE A 78 17.79 7.60 -5.35
CA PHE A 78 19.16 7.09 -5.26
C PHE A 78 20.04 7.91 -6.20
N GLN A 79 21.36 7.73 -6.14
CA GLN A 79 22.31 8.37 -7.04
C GLN A 79 23.35 7.37 -7.54
N TYR A 80 23.82 7.58 -8.77
CA TYR A 80 24.97 6.88 -9.35
C TYR A 80 25.78 7.87 -10.22
N PRO A 81 27.05 7.57 -10.54
CA PRO A 81 27.90 8.48 -11.30
C PRO A 81 27.30 8.89 -12.66
N PRO A 82 27.44 10.17 -13.07
CA PRO A 82 27.00 10.61 -14.39
C PRO A 82 27.57 9.75 -15.52
N GLY A 83 26.75 9.49 -16.56
CA GLY A 83 27.13 8.68 -17.71
C GLY A 83 27.00 7.16 -17.51
N ALA A 84 26.80 6.69 -16.28
CA ALA A 84 26.48 5.29 -16.05
C ALA A 84 25.05 4.96 -16.50
N LEU A 85 24.88 3.77 -17.08
CA LEU A 85 23.58 3.26 -17.50
C LEU A 85 23.26 1.96 -16.75
N LEU A 86 22.19 1.99 -15.96
CA LEU A 86 21.72 0.82 -15.23
C LEU A 86 20.19 0.77 -15.25
N ASN A 87 19.65 -0.42 -15.10
CA ASN A 87 18.24 -0.67 -14.87
C ASN A 87 18.00 -0.73 -13.36
N ALA A 88 16.90 -0.15 -12.91
CA ALA A 88 16.53 -0.09 -11.50
C ALA A 88 15.09 -0.58 -11.30
N TRP A 89 14.86 -1.28 -10.20
CA TRP A 89 13.55 -1.76 -9.80
C TRP A 89 13.33 -1.54 -8.31
N LEU A 90 12.08 -1.32 -7.92
CA LEU A 90 11.61 -1.43 -6.54
C LEU A 90 10.81 -2.73 -6.41
N CYS A 91 11.14 -3.55 -5.43
CA CYS A 91 10.57 -4.89 -5.29
C CYS A 91 9.85 -5.07 -3.96
N HIS A 92 8.60 -5.50 -4.08
CA HIS A 92 7.82 -6.20 -3.07
C HIS A 92 8.01 -7.73 -3.29
N PRO A 93 7.79 -8.59 -2.28
CA PRO A 93 7.90 -10.05 -2.46
C PRO A 93 7.07 -10.60 -3.62
N GLU A 94 5.92 -9.98 -3.91
CA GLU A 94 5.02 -10.40 -4.99
C GLU A 94 5.36 -9.78 -6.36
N GLN A 95 5.98 -8.60 -6.40
CA GLN A 95 6.18 -7.87 -7.65
C GLN A 95 7.36 -6.89 -7.59
N CYS A 96 8.09 -6.80 -8.70
CA CYS A 96 9.05 -5.73 -8.96
C CYS A 96 8.52 -4.73 -9.99
N VAL A 97 8.66 -3.44 -9.71
CA VAL A 97 8.29 -2.34 -10.61
C VAL A 97 9.55 -1.65 -11.13
N ALA A 98 9.62 -1.45 -12.44
CA ALA A 98 10.74 -0.72 -13.05
C ALA A 98 10.69 0.77 -12.66
N LEU A 99 11.85 1.33 -12.35
CA LEU A 99 11.99 2.73 -11.93
C LEU A 99 12.57 3.57 -13.05
N THR A 100 11.99 4.75 -13.25
CA THR A 100 12.47 5.73 -14.24
C THR A 100 13.31 6.80 -13.56
N GLY A 101 14.63 6.78 -13.78
CA GLY A 101 15.56 7.81 -13.32
C GLY A 101 16.20 7.54 -11.97
N MET A 102 16.61 8.61 -11.28
CA MET A 102 17.24 8.59 -9.94
C MET A 102 16.32 9.06 -8.80
N ARG A 103 15.15 9.63 -9.13
CA ARG A 103 14.09 9.99 -8.18
C ARG A 103 12.73 9.84 -8.85
N GLY A 104 11.71 9.48 -8.10
CA GLY A 104 10.34 9.44 -8.62
C GLY A 104 9.32 8.96 -7.60
N THR A 105 8.14 8.63 -8.11
CA THR A 105 7.04 8.05 -7.33
C THR A 105 6.41 6.90 -8.10
N THR A 106 5.74 5.99 -7.40
CA THR A 106 4.96 4.91 -8.00
C THR A 106 3.77 4.54 -7.11
N THR A 107 2.69 4.11 -7.75
CA THR A 107 1.53 3.45 -7.11
C THR A 107 1.33 2.05 -7.66
N ALA A 108 2.29 1.52 -8.44
CA ALA A 108 2.16 0.22 -9.09
C ALA A 108 2.26 -0.98 -8.12
N LEU A 109 2.59 -0.73 -6.86
CA LEU A 109 2.55 -1.70 -5.77
C LEU A 109 1.35 -1.46 -4.82
N ALA A 110 0.43 -0.55 -5.18
CA ALA A 110 -0.70 -0.24 -4.32
C ALA A 110 -1.62 -1.46 -4.16
N GLY A 111 -2.13 -1.67 -2.95
CA GLY A 111 -2.96 -2.82 -2.60
C GLY A 111 -2.19 -4.03 -2.06
N PHE A 112 -0.86 -4.09 -2.23
CA PHE A 112 -0.04 -5.12 -1.58
C PHE A 112 0.16 -4.84 -0.10
N ALA A 113 0.54 -5.86 0.67
CA ALA A 113 0.75 -5.75 2.11
C ALA A 113 1.82 -4.69 2.46
N ALA A 114 1.51 -3.80 3.41
CA ALA A 114 2.39 -2.69 3.78
C ALA A 114 3.50 -3.08 4.79
N ASP A 115 3.36 -4.23 5.45
CA ASP A 115 4.32 -4.79 6.40
C ASP A 115 5.46 -5.58 5.74
N ALA A 116 5.28 -5.92 4.46
CA ALA A 116 6.25 -6.68 3.70
C ALA A 116 7.56 -5.90 3.42
N PRO A 117 8.71 -6.57 3.41
CA PRO A 117 9.99 -5.93 3.14
C PRO A 117 10.09 -5.46 1.68
N LEU A 118 10.46 -4.20 1.49
CA LEU A 118 10.77 -3.62 0.18
C LEU A 118 12.27 -3.54 -0.04
N HIS A 119 12.74 -3.69 -1.28
CA HIS A 119 14.15 -3.48 -1.61
C HIS A 119 14.34 -2.97 -3.03
N PHE A 120 15.47 -2.31 -3.27
CA PHE A 120 15.87 -1.94 -4.62
C PHE A 120 16.65 -3.06 -5.28
N ARG A 121 16.51 -3.18 -6.60
CA ARG A 121 17.39 -4.01 -7.44
C ARG A 121 18.00 -3.17 -8.53
N PHE A 122 19.24 -3.47 -8.89
CA PHE A 122 19.98 -2.76 -9.92
C PHE A 122 20.78 -3.73 -10.77
N ALA A 123 20.78 -3.54 -12.09
CA ALA A 123 21.65 -4.26 -13.02
C ALA A 123 22.25 -3.26 -14.00
N LEU A 124 23.53 -3.41 -14.31
CA LEU A 124 24.16 -2.58 -15.36
C LEU A 124 23.50 -2.87 -16.72
N ARG A 125 23.54 -1.89 -17.63
CA ARG A 125 23.38 -2.22 -19.05
C ARG A 125 24.66 -2.87 -19.59
N PRO A 126 24.58 -3.71 -20.63
CA PRO A 126 25.76 -4.34 -21.23
C PRO A 126 26.84 -3.30 -21.60
N GLY A 127 28.11 -3.65 -21.35
CA GLY A 127 29.27 -2.80 -21.67
C GLY A 127 29.58 -1.69 -20.65
N GLN A 128 28.81 -1.58 -19.56
CA GLN A 128 29.08 -0.62 -18.50
C GLN A 128 30.11 -1.16 -17.49
N ARG A 129 30.87 -0.26 -16.86
CA ARG A 129 31.80 -0.60 -15.77
C ARG A 129 31.03 -0.70 -14.45
N PRO A 130 31.56 -1.42 -13.44
CA PRO A 130 30.98 -1.43 -12.10
C PRO A 130 30.79 -0.03 -11.53
N VAL A 131 29.63 0.22 -10.92
CA VAL A 131 29.30 1.52 -10.32
C VAL A 131 28.82 1.38 -8.88
N ARG A 132 29.05 2.42 -8.08
CA ARG A 132 28.44 2.56 -6.76
C ARG A 132 27.11 3.27 -6.89
N VAL A 133 26.05 2.66 -6.38
CA VAL A 133 24.77 3.34 -6.13
C VAL A 133 24.71 3.74 -4.66
N GLN A 134 24.30 4.96 -4.39
CA GLN A 134 24.30 5.57 -3.05
C GLN A 134 23.08 6.44 -2.82
N GLY A 135 22.89 6.90 -1.57
CA GLY A 135 21.77 7.76 -1.20
C GLY A 135 20.39 7.12 -1.42
N LEU A 136 20.30 5.79 -1.29
CA LEU A 136 19.04 5.06 -1.45
C LEU A 136 18.09 5.45 -0.32
N GLN A 137 16.93 5.96 -0.67
CA GLN A 137 15.89 6.34 0.25
C GLN A 137 14.52 6.02 -0.34
N MET A 138 13.59 5.64 0.53
CA MET A 138 12.17 5.57 0.16
C MET A 138 11.28 6.16 1.25
N ILE A 139 10.13 6.68 0.82
CA ILE A 139 9.02 7.08 1.68
C ILE A 139 7.80 6.32 1.19
N VAL A 140 7.17 5.56 2.07
CA VAL A 140 6.07 4.64 1.77
C VAL A 140 4.83 5.12 2.48
N ASN A 141 3.80 5.44 1.71
CA ASN A 141 2.46 5.70 2.24
C ASN A 141 1.65 4.40 2.22
N TYR A 142 0.83 4.20 3.23
CA TYR A 142 -0.05 3.05 3.39
C TYR A 142 -1.40 3.49 3.98
N GLN A 143 -2.40 2.62 3.88
CA GLN A 143 -3.76 2.87 4.36
C GLN A 143 -4.53 1.59 4.61
#